data_AF-A0A4V2RIW8-F1
#
_entry.id   AF-A0A4V2RIW8-F1
#
_cell.length_a   1.000
_cell.length_b   1.000
_cell.length_c   1.000
_cell.angle_alpha   90.00
_cell.angle_beta   90.00
_cell.angle_gamma   90.00
#
_symmetry.space_group_name_H-M   'P 1'
#
loop_
_entity.id
_entity.type
_entity.pdbx_description
1 polymer ?
#
loop_
_entity_poly.entity_id
_entity_poly.type
_entity_poly.pdbx_seq_one_letter_code
_entity_poly.pdbx_strand_id
1 'polypeptide(L)'
;MGGELWRFDDTQLMAETLAVSAEIHTAQVHRMDLMIAMYERDTVTEHGYRSPAHWLCAATHLEIDECHRIESLARLLRLEPEVRTAYSSGLLDAEKARQIAYFCQHYPRTMNPCDFDKARTILIDHASEKVGHRAVGRAAGTRADPPHRQSGTATRSHRPRRWMRLPRVFDTAGLGGCPPHSPLGRRR
;
A
#
# COMPACT_ATOMS: atom_id res chain seq x y z
N MET A 1 -2.61 -24.44 -4.01
CA MET A 1 -3.48 -25.63 -4.06
C MET A 1 -4.77 -25.22 -4.76
N GLY A 2 -4.94 -25.59 -6.03
CA GLY A 2 -6.18 -25.28 -6.76
C GLY A 2 -7.20 -26.37 -6.50
N GLY A 3 -8.17 -26.10 -5.63
CA GLY A 3 -9.32 -26.99 -5.45
C GLY A 3 -10.17 -27.08 -6.71
N GLU A 4 -11.12 -28.01 -6.71
CA GLU A 4 -12.12 -28.17 -7.78
C GLU A 4 -13.09 -26.96 -7.81
N LEU A 5 -12.62 -25.80 -8.27
CA LEU A 5 -13.35 -24.51 -8.26
C LEU A 5 -14.73 -24.60 -8.92
N TRP A 6 -14.91 -25.52 -9.87
CA TRP A 6 -16.18 -25.80 -10.54
C TRP A 6 -17.28 -26.34 -9.60
N ARG A 7 -16.91 -26.78 -8.39
CA ARG A 7 -17.86 -27.29 -7.38
C ARG A 7 -18.38 -26.21 -6.44
N PHE A 8 -17.81 -25.00 -6.47
CA PHE A 8 -18.22 -23.94 -5.57
C PHE A 8 -19.49 -23.27 -6.07
N ASP A 9 -20.41 -23.00 -5.15
CA ASP A 9 -21.49 -22.04 -5.40
C ASP A 9 -20.97 -20.59 -5.36
N ASP A 10 -21.80 -19.64 -5.78
CA ASP A 10 -21.44 -18.21 -5.84
C ASP A 10 -20.99 -17.66 -4.47
N THR A 11 -21.61 -18.12 -3.38
CA THR A 11 -21.27 -17.66 -2.02
C THR A 11 -19.92 -18.21 -1.60
N GLN A 12 -19.64 -19.48 -1.89
CA GLN A 12 -18.34 -20.12 -1.66
C GLN A 12 -17.24 -19.46 -2.49
N LEU A 13 -17.48 -19.15 -3.76
CA LEU A 13 -16.53 -18.42 -4.62
C LEU A 13 -16.19 -17.05 -4.04
N MET A 14 -17.20 -16.30 -3.60
CA MET A 14 -17.00 -14.98 -2.97
C MET A 14 -16.21 -15.10 -1.66
N ALA A 15 -16.55 -16.07 -0.80
CA ALA A 15 -15.87 -16.29 0.47
C ALA A 15 -14.40 -16.69 0.26
N GLU A 16 -14.13 -17.64 -0.64
CA GLU A 16 -12.78 -18.11 -0.95
C GLU A 16 -11.91 -16.98 -1.53
N THR A 17 -12.47 -16.17 -2.44
CA THR A 17 -11.77 -15.01 -3.00
C THR A 17 -11.34 -14.02 -1.91
N LEU A 18 -12.18 -13.81 -0.89
CA LEU A 18 -11.85 -12.95 0.24
C LEU A 18 -10.80 -13.57 1.16
N ALA A 19 -10.85 -14.89 1.37
CA ALA A 19 -9.84 -15.63 2.14
C ALA A 19 -8.46 -15.50 1.48
N VAL A 20 -8.37 -15.80 0.18
CA VAL A 20 -7.13 -15.62 -0.59
C VAL A 20 -6.65 -14.17 -0.57
N SER A 21 -7.56 -13.20 -0.64
CA SER A 21 -7.19 -11.77 -0.53
C SER A 21 -6.59 -11.41 0.83
N ALA A 22 -7.09 -12.00 1.92
CA ALA A 22 -6.55 -11.81 3.26
C ALA A 22 -5.18 -12.49 3.43
N GLU A 23 -4.99 -13.67 2.82
CA GLU A 23 -3.69 -14.35 2.75
C GLU A 23 -2.67 -13.53 1.96
N ILE A 24 -3.08 -12.96 0.82
CA ILE A 24 -2.25 -12.04 0.03
C ILE A 24 -1.85 -10.85 0.91
N HIS A 25 -2.78 -10.21 1.62
CA HIS A 25 -2.44 -9.11 2.52
C HIS A 25 -1.43 -9.53 3.60
N THR A 26 -1.63 -10.68 4.21
CA THR A 26 -0.69 -11.24 5.21
C THR A 26 0.70 -11.46 4.63
N ALA A 27 0.79 -12.06 3.45
CA ALA A 27 2.05 -12.25 2.74
C ALA A 27 2.71 -10.90 2.35
N GLN A 28 1.90 -9.91 1.98
CA GLN A 28 2.37 -8.56 1.68
C GLN A 28 2.94 -7.85 2.90
N VAL A 29 2.30 -7.98 4.06
CA VAL A 29 2.81 -7.46 5.33
C VAL A 29 4.16 -8.09 5.67
N HIS A 30 4.25 -9.43 5.60
CA HIS A 30 5.51 -10.13 5.83
C HIS A 30 6.61 -9.71 4.85
N ARG A 31 6.26 -9.52 3.57
CA ARG A 31 7.20 -8.98 2.56
C ARG A 31 7.73 -7.60 2.95
N MET A 32 6.89 -6.70 3.48
CA MET A 32 7.35 -5.39 3.94
C MET A 32 8.31 -5.53 5.13
N ASP A 33 8.02 -6.41 6.09
CA ASP A 33 8.89 -6.63 7.25
C ASP A 33 10.28 -7.15 6.83
N LEU A 34 10.33 -8.10 5.89
CA LEU A 34 11.58 -8.60 5.31
C LEU A 34 12.33 -7.49 4.56
N MET A 35 11.64 -6.72 3.72
CA MET A 35 12.25 -5.60 2.99
C MET A 35 12.81 -4.54 3.93
N ILE A 36 12.12 -4.21 5.02
CA ILE A 36 12.60 -3.29 6.06
C ILE A 36 13.88 -3.83 6.69
N ALA A 37 13.90 -5.11 7.08
CA ALA A 37 15.09 -5.73 7.67
C ALA A 37 16.28 -5.79 6.68
N MET A 38 16.01 -6.05 5.40
CA MET A 38 17.04 -5.99 4.34
C MET A 38 17.63 -4.59 4.22
N TYR A 39 16.77 -3.56 4.28
CA TYR A 39 17.18 -2.17 4.24
C TYR A 39 18.06 -1.76 5.42
N GLU A 40 17.69 -2.17 6.64
CA GLU A 40 18.44 -1.85 7.85
C GLU A 40 19.81 -2.53 7.91
N ARG A 41 19.97 -3.66 7.22
CA ARG A 41 21.19 -4.46 7.17
C ARG A 41 22.00 -4.27 5.88
N ASP A 42 21.53 -3.44 4.96
CA ASP A 42 22.13 -3.20 3.64
C ASP A 42 22.47 -4.48 2.84
N THR A 43 21.62 -5.51 2.93
CA THR A 43 21.96 -6.88 2.49
C THR A 43 22.22 -7.03 1.00
N VAL A 44 21.64 -6.18 0.17
CA VAL A 44 21.67 -6.34 -1.30
C VAL A 44 22.89 -5.67 -1.94
N THR A 45 23.44 -4.65 -1.27
CA THR A 45 24.60 -3.90 -1.75
C THR A 45 25.85 -4.79 -1.76
N GLU A 46 25.98 -5.66 -0.75
CA GLU A 46 27.04 -6.69 -0.67
C GLU A 46 26.99 -7.69 -1.83
N HIS A 47 25.82 -7.86 -2.46
CA HIS A 47 25.62 -8.73 -3.62
C HIS A 47 25.69 -7.99 -4.96
N GLY A 48 26.13 -6.72 -4.98
CA GLY A 48 26.32 -5.93 -6.20
C GLY A 48 25.05 -5.33 -6.80
N TYR A 49 23.92 -5.42 -6.09
CA TYR A 49 22.68 -4.77 -6.52
C TYR A 49 22.62 -3.33 -6.02
N ARG A 50 22.13 -2.43 -6.88
CA ARG A 50 22.01 -1.01 -6.55
C ARG A 50 20.97 -0.71 -5.46
N SER A 51 19.93 -1.54 -5.36
CA SER A 51 18.86 -1.38 -4.39
C SER A 51 18.03 -2.66 -4.24
N PRO A 52 17.27 -2.81 -3.14
CA PRO A 52 16.38 -3.97 -2.96
C PRO A 52 15.37 -4.16 -4.10
N ALA A 53 14.87 -3.08 -4.72
CA ALA A 53 14.00 -3.19 -5.90
C ALA A 53 14.69 -3.87 -7.09
N HIS A 54 15.96 -3.55 -7.36
CA HIS A 54 16.70 -4.16 -8.47
C HIS A 54 16.96 -5.64 -8.21
N TRP A 55 17.32 -5.98 -6.97
CA TRP A 55 17.47 -7.38 -6.56
C TRP A 55 16.15 -8.15 -6.70
N LEU A 56 15.04 -7.57 -6.23
CA LEU A 56 13.72 -8.21 -6.30
C LEU A 56 13.27 -8.44 -7.75
N CYS A 57 13.51 -7.46 -8.63
CA CYS A 57 13.20 -7.58 -10.05
C CYS A 57 14.05 -8.67 -10.72
N ALA A 58 15.34 -8.79 -10.38
CA ALA A 58 16.20 -9.85 -10.90
C ALA A 58 15.86 -11.24 -10.35
N ALA A 59 15.33 -11.33 -9.13
CA ALA A 59 15.06 -12.60 -8.44
C ALA A 59 13.62 -13.10 -8.60
N THR A 60 12.73 -12.32 -9.23
CA THR A 60 11.30 -12.64 -9.36
C THR A 60 10.77 -12.30 -10.75
N HIS A 61 9.49 -12.56 -10.99
CA HIS A 61 8.81 -12.18 -12.23
C HIS A 61 8.09 -10.81 -12.12
N LEU A 62 8.48 -9.99 -11.13
CA LEU A 62 7.87 -8.68 -10.92
C LEU A 62 8.52 -7.63 -11.82
N GLU A 63 7.69 -6.76 -12.38
CA GLU A 63 8.15 -5.59 -13.12
C GLU A 63 8.93 -4.64 -12.21
N ILE A 64 9.91 -3.93 -12.78
CA ILE A 64 10.78 -3.02 -12.01
C ILE A 64 9.98 -1.92 -11.29
N ASP A 65 8.92 -1.42 -11.92
CA ASP A 65 8.02 -0.41 -11.33
C ASP A 65 7.24 -0.95 -10.13
N GLU A 66 6.89 -2.23 -10.14
CA GLU A 66 6.26 -2.88 -8.98
C GLU A 66 7.28 -3.06 -7.85
N CYS A 67 8.48 -3.50 -8.19
CA CYS A 67 9.60 -3.62 -7.25
C CYS A 67 9.90 -2.27 -6.57
N HIS A 68 9.92 -1.16 -7.32
CA HIS A 68 10.09 0.17 -6.74
C HIS A 68 8.92 0.60 -5.85
N ARG A 69 7.68 0.23 -6.16
CA ARG A 69 6.53 0.51 -5.28
C ARG A 69 6.62 -0.25 -3.96
N ILE A 70 7.03 -1.50 -4.00
CA ILE A 70 7.29 -2.35 -2.83
C ILE A 70 8.38 -1.73 -1.96
N GLU A 71 9.49 -1.39 -2.60
CA GLU A 71 10.65 -0.80 -1.98
C GLU A 71 10.33 0.56 -1.33
N SER A 72 9.61 1.43 -2.04
CA SER A 72 9.17 2.72 -1.51
C SER A 72 8.24 2.58 -0.32
N LEU A 73 7.31 1.60 -0.35
CA LEU A 73 6.42 1.35 0.78
C LEU A 73 7.20 0.87 2.00
N ALA A 74 8.10 -0.10 1.84
CA ALA A 74 8.95 -0.58 2.93
C ALA A 74 9.76 0.55 3.57
N ARG A 75 10.36 1.44 2.75
CA ARG A 75 11.10 2.61 3.26
C ARG A 75 10.21 3.55 4.08
N LEU A 76 8.99 3.82 3.63
CA LEU A 76 8.05 4.68 4.34
C LEU A 76 7.55 4.04 5.64
N LEU A 77 7.18 2.76 5.62
CA LEU A 77 6.70 2.03 6.80
C LEU A 77 7.79 1.87 7.88
N ARG A 78 9.06 1.85 7.48
CA ARG A 78 10.20 1.88 8.43
C ARG A 78 10.24 3.19 9.22
N LEU A 79 9.92 4.31 8.57
CA LEU A 79 9.95 5.63 9.19
C LEU A 79 8.67 5.94 9.99
N GLU A 80 7.57 5.28 9.65
CA GLU A 80 6.24 5.51 10.25
C GLU A 80 5.66 4.24 10.88
N PRO A 81 6.10 3.87 12.10
CA PRO A 81 5.68 2.63 12.77
C PRO A 81 4.18 2.58 13.10
N GLU A 82 3.53 3.72 13.36
CA GLU A 82 2.09 3.78 13.59
C GLU A 82 1.30 3.42 12.32
N VAL A 83 1.75 3.90 11.16
CA VAL A 83 1.15 3.55 9.86
C VAL A 83 1.43 2.08 9.53
N ARG A 84 2.63 1.57 9.84
CA ARG A 84 2.96 0.14 9.71
C ARG A 84 2.03 -0.73 10.55
N THR A 85 1.77 -0.34 11.80
CA THR A 85 0.86 -1.10 12.68
C THR A 85 -0.55 -1.16 12.11
N ALA A 86 -1.07 -0.04 11.58
CA ALA A 86 -2.39 0.01 10.94
C ALA A 86 -2.45 -0.79 9.62
N TYR A 87 -1.36 -0.81 8.85
CA TYR A 87 -1.23 -1.64 7.66
C TYR A 87 -1.19 -3.14 8.01
N SER A 88 -0.36 -3.52 8.98
CA SER A 88 -0.21 -4.91 9.44
C SER A 88 -1.49 -5.49 10.02
N SER A 89 -2.31 -4.68 10.69
CA SER A 89 -3.62 -5.10 11.23
C SER A 89 -4.72 -5.21 10.16
N GLY A 90 -4.45 -4.83 8.91
CA GLY A 90 -5.43 -4.86 7.83
C GLY A 90 -6.40 -3.67 7.80
N LEU A 91 -6.16 -2.64 8.62
CA LEU A 91 -6.95 -1.40 8.61
C LEU A 91 -6.67 -0.56 7.35
N LEU A 92 -5.45 -0.68 6.80
CA LEU A 92 -5.02 0.01 5.59
C LEU A 92 -4.64 -0.97 4.48
N ASP A 93 -5.01 -0.63 3.24
CA ASP A 93 -4.38 -1.23 2.06
C ASP A 93 -3.01 -0.56 1.79
N ALA A 94 -2.19 -1.19 0.95
CA ALA A 94 -0.82 -0.74 0.66
C ALA A 94 -0.76 0.68 0.06
N GLU A 95 -1.76 1.09 -0.71
CA GLU A 95 -1.82 2.41 -1.33
C GLU A 95 -2.10 3.49 -0.29
N LYS A 96 -3.11 3.28 0.57
CA LYS A 96 -3.43 4.19 1.67
C LYS A 96 -2.29 4.30 2.65
N ALA A 97 -1.67 3.17 3.01
CA ALA A 97 -0.50 3.16 3.88
C ALA A 97 0.63 4.01 3.28
N ARG A 98 0.89 3.89 1.97
CA ARG A 98 1.88 4.72 1.28
C ARG A 98 1.53 6.20 1.31
N GLN A 99 0.28 6.55 1.02
CA GLN A 99 -0.17 7.95 0.98
C GLN A 99 -0.08 8.62 2.36
N ILE A 100 -0.52 7.92 3.41
CA ILE A 100 -0.45 8.43 4.78
C ILE A 100 1.00 8.55 5.23
N ALA A 101 1.82 7.51 5.04
CA ALA A 101 3.22 7.57 5.43
C ALA A 101 4.01 8.63 4.64
N TYR A 102 3.68 8.84 3.36
CA TYR A 102 4.26 9.93 2.56
C TYR A 102 3.86 11.30 3.12
N PHE A 103 2.59 11.50 3.47
CA PHE A 103 2.16 12.71 4.15
C PHE A 103 2.94 12.94 5.45
N CYS A 104 3.17 11.87 6.21
CA CYS A 104 3.91 11.95 7.47
C CYS A 104 5.37 12.44 7.26
N GLN A 105 6.01 12.05 6.16
CA GLN A 105 7.37 12.48 5.82
C GLN A 105 7.44 13.87 5.16
N HIS A 106 6.32 14.35 4.61
CA HIS A 106 6.26 15.57 3.79
C HIS A 106 5.12 16.50 4.19
N TYR A 107 4.85 16.63 5.48
CA TYR A 107 3.77 17.49 5.96
C TYR A 107 4.07 18.97 5.65
N PRO A 108 3.04 19.80 5.39
CA PRO A 108 3.24 21.20 5.04
C PRO A 108 3.98 21.96 6.15
N ARG A 109 4.96 22.81 5.78
CA ARG A 109 5.72 23.64 6.73
C ARG A 109 4.86 24.60 7.57
N THR A 110 3.64 24.86 7.12
CA THR A 110 2.66 25.72 7.81
C THR A 110 1.90 24.99 8.92
N MET A 111 2.06 23.66 9.05
CA MET A 111 1.40 22.84 10.05
C MET A 111 2.22 22.84 11.35
N ASN A 112 1.54 23.01 12.48
CA ASN A 112 2.17 22.91 13.80
C ASN A 112 2.60 21.44 14.03
N PRO A 113 3.85 21.16 14.44
CA PRO A 113 4.29 19.81 14.78
C PRO A 113 3.39 19.10 15.81
N CYS A 114 2.76 19.83 16.74
CA CYS A 114 1.83 19.23 17.71
C CYS A 114 0.50 18.76 17.10
N ASP A 115 0.15 19.22 15.90
CA ASP A 115 -1.06 18.80 15.18
C ASP A 115 -0.78 17.67 14.18
N PHE A 116 0.50 17.33 13.97
CA PHE A 116 0.94 16.23 13.13
C PHE A 116 0.37 14.89 13.60
N ASP A 117 0.57 14.55 14.88
CA ASP A 117 0.10 13.28 15.43
C ASP A 117 -1.41 13.16 15.34
N LYS A 118 -2.13 14.25 15.62
CA LYS A 118 -3.59 14.30 15.46
C LYS A 118 -4.00 14.08 14.02
N ALA A 119 -3.33 14.72 13.06
CA ALA A 119 -3.62 14.58 11.64
C ALA A 119 -3.37 13.14 11.17
N ARG A 120 -2.28 12.50 11.60
CA ARG A 120 -1.98 11.10 11.31
C ARG A 120 -3.08 10.17 11.83
N THR A 121 -3.50 10.33 13.09
CA THR A 121 -4.60 9.53 13.66
C THR A 121 -5.89 9.71 12.87
N ILE A 122 -6.30 10.95 12.60
CA ILE A 122 -7.51 11.25 11.81
C ILE A 122 -7.44 10.62 10.40
N LEU A 123 -6.27 10.66 9.75
CA LEU A 123 -6.10 10.06 8.43
C LEU A 123 -6.22 8.53 8.48
N ILE A 124 -5.64 7.88 9.50
CA ILE A 124 -5.76 6.43 9.70
C ILE A 124 -7.22 6.05 9.97
N ASP A 125 -7.89 6.76 10.89
CA ASP A 125 -9.30 6.49 11.21
C ASP A 125 -10.19 6.61 9.98
N HIS A 126 -10.06 7.72 9.24
CA HIS A 126 -10.84 7.94 8.02
C HIS A 126 -10.56 6.91 6.92
N ALA A 127 -9.30 6.47 6.80
CA ALA A 127 -8.90 5.46 5.84
C ALA A 127 -9.45 4.06 6.19
N SER A 128 -9.61 3.78 7.49
CA SER A 128 -10.07 2.52 8.08
C SER A 128 -11.59 2.35 7.96
N GLU A 129 -12.38 3.42 8.17
CA GLU A 129 -13.85 3.39 8.04
C GLU A 129 -14.31 2.85 6.68
N LYS A 130 -13.58 3.19 5.60
CA LYS A 130 -13.89 2.70 4.23
C LYS A 130 -13.54 1.23 4.00
N VAL A 131 -12.66 0.64 4.81
CA VAL A 131 -12.38 -0.80 4.78
C VAL A 131 -13.48 -1.54 5.53
N GLY A 132 -13.88 -1.03 6.71
CA GLY A 132 -14.98 -1.55 7.52
C GLY A 132 -16.32 -1.57 6.76
N HIS A 133 -16.68 -0.52 6.02
CA HIS A 133 -17.94 -0.49 5.28
C HIS A 133 -18.03 -1.54 4.15
N ARG A 134 -16.88 -1.96 3.59
CA ARG A 134 -16.80 -3.06 2.62
C ARG A 134 -16.79 -4.44 3.29
N ALA A 135 -16.29 -4.55 4.52
CA ALA A 135 -16.32 -5.80 5.30
C ALA A 135 -17.68 -6.07 5.96
N VAL A 136 -18.32 -5.05 6.54
CA VAL A 136 -19.62 -5.17 7.24
C VAL A 136 -20.78 -5.39 6.27
N GLY A 137 -20.70 -4.84 5.04
CA GLY A 137 -21.66 -5.19 3.97
C GLY A 137 -21.62 -6.67 3.55
N ARG A 138 -20.63 -7.45 3.99
CA ARG A 138 -20.44 -8.87 3.68
C ARG A 138 -20.64 -9.83 4.87
N ALA A 139 -20.56 -9.33 6.11
CA ALA A 139 -20.81 -10.15 7.30
C ALA A 139 -22.31 -10.41 7.55
N ALA A 140 -23.22 -9.69 6.90
CA ALA A 140 -24.66 -9.93 6.97
C ALA A 140 -25.14 -11.17 6.20
N GLY A 141 -24.25 -11.88 5.49
CA GLY A 141 -24.58 -13.09 4.71
C GLY A 141 -24.44 -14.40 5.49
N THR A 142 -23.93 -14.41 6.72
CA THR A 142 -23.78 -15.62 7.52
C THR A 142 -24.73 -15.64 8.72
N ARG A 143 -25.79 -16.45 8.57
CA ARG A 143 -26.79 -16.91 9.55
C ARG A 143 -27.68 -15.84 10.21
N ALA A 144 -28.85 -15.62 9.62
CA ALA A 144 -30.07 -15.25 10.36
C ALA A 144 -31.30 -15.87 9.70
N ASP A 145 -31.95 -16.80 10.40
CA ASP A 145 -33.38 -17.11 10.25
C ASP A 145 -34.18 -15.83 10.56
N PRO A 146 -35.29 -15.50 9.87
CA PRO A 146 -35.87 -14.16 9.96
C PRO A 146 -36.70 -14.01 11.24
N PRO A 147 -36.66 -12.83 11.89
CA PRO A 147 -37.94 -12.17 12.10
C PRO A 147 -37.94 -10.65 11.87
N HIS A 148 -39.08 -10.21 11.32
CA HIS A 148 -39.76 -8.94 11.50
C HIS A 148 -39.10 -7.61 11.09
N ARG A 149 -39.81 -6.95 10.15
CA ARG A 149 -39.79 -5.50 9.88
C ARG A 149 -39.72 -4.69 11.17
N GLN A 150 -38.91 -3.64 11.13
CA GLN A 150 -39.37 -2.28 11.48
C GLN A 150 -38.47 -1.22 10.85
N SER A 151 -39.13 -0.16 10.38
CA SER A 151 -38.63 1.02 9.70
C SER A 151 -37.94 2.00 10.66
N GLY A 152 -36.95 2.78 10.20
CA GLY A 152 -36.36 3.83 11.04
C GLY A 152 -35.21 4.64 10.43
N THR A 153 -35.56 5.48 9.46
CA THR A 153 -34.96 6.78 9.06
C THR A 153 -33.51 7.19 9.38
N ALA A 154 -32.87 7.67 8.30
CA ALA A 154 -32.03 8.87 8.18
C ALA A 154 -30.56 8.81 8.62
N THR A 155 -29.67 8.70 7.63
CA THR A 155 -28.28 9.17 7.77
C THR A 155 -28.02 10.29 6.78
N ARG A 156 -27.79 11.47 7.36
CA ARG A 156 -27.50 12.75 6.71
C ARG A 156 -26.17 12.64 5.95
N SER A 157 -26.23 12.77 4.63
CA SER A 157 -25.05 12.75 3.77
C SER A 157 -24.20 14.00 4.01
N HIS A 158 -23.04 13.82 4.63
CA HIS A 158 -21.99 14.84 4.62
C HIS A 158 -20.94 14.43 3.59
N ARG A 159 -21.00 15.04 2.40
CA ARG A 159 -19.94 14.94 1.39
C ARG A 159 -18.70 15.71 1.89
N PRO A 160 -17.53 15.10 2.05
CA PRO A 160 -16.30 15.85 2.15
C PRO A 160 -15.81 16.20 0.74
N ARG A 161 -15.29 17.41 0.67
CA ARG A 161 -14.92 18.14 -0.53
C ARG A 161 -13.66 17.55 -1.18
N ARG A 162 -13.73 17.44 -2.51
CA ARG A 162 -12.69 17.60 -3.55
C ARG A 162 -11.27 18.01 -3.08
N TRP A 163 -10.56 17.15 -2.36
CA TRP A 163 -9.13 17.33 -2.01
C TRP A 163 -8.36 16.01 -2.06
N MET A 164 -8.39 15.32 -3.20
CA MET A 164 -7.39 14.31 -3.57
C MET A 164 -7.22 14.33 -5.09
N ARG A 165 -6.53 15.36 -5.59
CA ARG A 165 -5.78 15.28 -6.85
C ARG A 165 -4.40 15.84 -6.55
N LEU A 166 -3.53 15.00 -6.00
CA LEU A 166 -2.10 15.16 -6.19
C LEU A 166 -1.75 14.67 -7.60
N PRO A 167 -0.78 15.29 -8.27
CA PRO A 167 -0.49 15.02 -9.67
C PRO A 167 0.03 13.59 -9.85
N ARG A 168 -0.38 12.94 -10.94
CA ARG A 168 0.32 11.78 -11.50
C ARG A 168 1.73 12.24 -11.85
N VAL A 169 2.68 12.07 -10.95
CA VAL A 169 4.10 12.26 -11.25
C VAL A 169 4.77 10.92 -11.07
N PHE A 170 4.50 10.04 -12.02
CA PHE A 170 5.38 8.95 -12.45
C PHE A 170 4.98 8.65 -13.90
N ASP A 171 5.24 9.63 -14.77
CA ASP A 171 5.36 9.39 -16.20
C ASP A 171 6.85 9.18 -16.46
N THR A 172 7.19 7.94 -16.79
CA THR A 172 8.49 7.49 -17.28
C THR A 172 8.68 8.02 -18.70
N ALA A 173 9.24 9.22 -18.82
CA ALA A 173 9.78 9.72 -20.07
C ALA A 173 11.26 10.09 -19.86
N GLY A 174 12.16 9.25 -20.39
CA GLY A 174 13.59 9.57 -20.42
C GLY A 174 14.55 8.40 -20.55
N LEU A 175 14.24 7.38 -21.38
CA LEU A 175 15.28 6.54 -21.97
C LEU A 175 15.69 7.11 -23.32
N GLY A 176 17.00 7.19 -23.56
CA GLY A 176 17.64 7.51 -24.84
C GLY A 176 18.82 8.45 -24.64
N GLY A 177 20.03 7.95 -24.33
CA GLY A 177 21.06 7.58 -25.34
C GLY A 177 21.94 8.81 -25.61
N CYS A 178 23.26 8.83 -25.42
CA CYS A 178 24.29 7.92 -25.94
C CYS A 178 25.64 8.07 -25.19
N PRO A 179 26.62 7.16 -25.44
CA PRO A 179 27.79 6.87 -24.61
C PRO A 179 29.13 7.46 -25.18
N PRO A 180 30.33 6.86 -25.01
CA PRO A 180 31.44 7.40 -24.20
C PRO A 180 32.69 7.91 -24.99
N HIS A 181 33.58 8.60 -24.25
CA HIS A 181 35.02 8.87 -24.46
C HIS A 181 35.61 9.18 -25.86
N SER A 182 36.30 10.33 -26.00
CA SER A 182 37.77 10.38 -26.22
C SER A 182 38.34 11.82 -26.28
N PRO A 183 39.66 12.01 -26.05
CA PRO A 183 40.27 13.27 -25.62
C PRO A 183 41.00 14.01 -26.76
N LEU A 184 40.99 15.35 -26.75
CA LEU A 184 41.86 16.15 -27.63
C LEU A 184 42.37 17.43 -26.96
N GLY A 185 43.69 17.46 -26.76
CA GLY A 185 44.56 18.54 -27.23
C GLY A 185 44.39 19.93 -26.63
N ARG A 186 45.16 20.22 -25.57
CA ARG A 186 45.60 21.59 -25.26
C ARG A 186 46.52 22.08 -26.38
N ARG A 187 46.12 23.16 -27.06
CA ARG A 187 47.05 24.10 -27.70
C ARG A 187 47.10 25.36 -26.85
N ARG A 188 48.24 25.60 -26.22
CA ARG A 188 48.92 26.90 -26.16
C ARG A 188 50.42 26.60 -26.15
#